data_AF-A0AAW2S331-F1
#
_entry.id   AF-A0AAW2S331-F1
#
_cell.length_a   1.000
_cell.length_b   1.000
_cell.length_c   1.000
_cell.angle_alpha   90.00
_cell.angle_beta   90.00
_cell.angle_gamma   90.00
#
_symmetry.space_group_name_H-M   'P 1'
#
loop_
_entity.id
_entity.type
_entity.pdbx_description
1 polymer ?
#
loop_
_entity_poly.entity_id
_entity_poly.type
_entity_poly.pdbx_seq_one_letter_code
_entity_poly.pdbx_strand_id
1 'polypeptide(L)'
;MAKPLQVEVYNPNGKYRVVSTKPMPGTRWINLLIEQDCRLEICTQKKTILSVEDIISLIGDKCDGVIGQLTEDWGEKLFSALSRAGGKAFSNMAVGYNNVDVNAANKYGVAVGNTPGVLTETTAELAASLSLSAARRIVEADEFMRAGLYDGWLPHLFVGNLLKGQTVGVIGAGRIGSAYARMMVISRCLVHLTYGQFLKANGEQPVTWKRASTMEEVLREADVGPVIDEVALVEHLKVNPMFRVGLDVFEDEPYMKPGLAEMKNAIVVPHIASASKWTREGMATLAALNVLGKIKGYPIWSDPNHVEPFLNENATPPAACPSIVNAKALGLPVSKL
;
A
#
# COMPACT_ATOMS: atom_id res chain seq x y z
N MET A 1 17.61 -32.99 2.68
CA MET A 1 17.33 -31.87 3.60
C MET A 1 17.22 -30.60 2.77
N ALA A 2 16.19 -29.77 2.98
CA ALA A 2 16.11 -28.47 2.32
C ALA A 2 17.30 -27.61 2.75
N LYS A 3 17.84 -26.80 1.82
CA LYS A 3 18.96 -25.90 2.12
C LYS A 3 18.50 -24.87 3.18
N PRO A 4 19.29 -24.61 4.23
CA PRO A 4 18.89 -23.65 5.26
C PRO A 4 18.65 -22.26 4.64
N LEU A 5 17.65 -21.56 5.18
CA LEU A 5 17.29 -20.23 4.69
C LEU A 5 18.41 -19.23 5.01
N GLN A 6 18.70 -18.32 4.08
CA GLN A 6 19.65 -17.24 4.32
C GLN A 6 19.00 -16.19 5.21
N VAL A 7 19.64 -15.91 6.35
CA VAL A 7 19.15 -14.99 7.37
C VAL A 7 20.28 -14.06 7.80
N GLU A 8 19.98 -12.77 7.88
CA GLU A 8 20.84 -11.76 8.49
C GLU A 8 20.37 -11.50 9.93
N VAL A 9 21.31 -11.42 10.87
CA VAL A 9 20.99 -11.32 12.31
C VAL A 9 21.51 -10.00 12.87
N TYR A 10 20.62 -9.26 13.51
CA TYR A 10 20.90 -8.04 14.24
C TYR A 10 20.65 -8.24 15.74
N ASN A 11 21.55 -7.71 16.58
CA ASN A 11 21.55 -7.92 18.03
C ASN A 11 21.42 -9.41 18.43
N PRO A 12 22.44 -10.26 18.15
CA PRO A 12 22.34 -11.71 18.31
C PRO A 12 22.08 -12.18 19.75
N ASN A 13 22.32 -11.34 20.76
CA ASN A 13 22.10 -11.64 22.17
C ASN A 13 20.78 -11.05 22.71
N GLY A 14 19.96 -10.45 21.84
CA GLY A 14 18.71 -9.81 22.24
C GLY A 14 17.74 -10.80 22.88
N LYS A 15 17.10 -10.38 23.98
CA LYS A 15 16.15 -11.21 24.75
C LYS A 15 14.93 -11.66 23.95
N TYR A 16 14.38 -10.79 23.11
CA TYR A 16 13.15 -11.07 22.34
C TYR A 16 13.49 -11.42 20.89
N ARG A 17 13.02 -12.54 20.37
CA ARG A 17 13.30 -12.93 18.99
C ARG A 17 12.21 -12.45 18.04
N VAL A 18 12.59 -11.61 17.08
CA VAL A 18 11.69 -11.12 16.02
C VAL A 18 12.21 -11.57 14.66
N VAL A 19 11.30 -12.04 13.81
CA VAL A 19 11.62 -12.46 12.44
C VAL A 19 10.96 -11.51 11.45
N SER A 20 11.70 -11.06 10.44
CA SER A 20 11.15 -10.45 9.24
C SER A 20 11.28 -11.42 8.07
N THR A 21 10.17 -11.74 7.40
CA THR A 21 10.18 -12.68 6.26
C THR A 21 10.89 -12.12 5.02
N LYS A 22 11.11 -10.79 4.98
CA LYS A 22 11.87 -10.07 3.95
C LYS A 22 12.68 -8.90 4.51
N PRO A 23 13.75 -8.47 3.81
CA PRO A 23 14.31 -7.14 4.04
C PRO A 23 13.27 -6.06 3.69
N MET A 24 13.22 -5.01 4.49
CA MET A 24 12.35 -3.85 4.26
C MET A 24 13.19 -2.58 4.14
N PRO A 25 12.73 -1.55 3.40
CA PRO A 25 13.48 -0.30 3.23
C PRO A 25 13.76 0.42 4.55
N GLY A 26 14.89 1.13 4.58
CA GLY A 26 15.35 1.92 5.73
C GLY A 26 15.89 1.07 6.87
N THR A 27 16.54 1.73 7.83
CA THR A 27 17.17 1.09 9.00
C THR A 27 16.47 1.43 10.31
N ARG A 28 15.56 2.40 10.32
CA ARG A 28 14.88 2.84 11.55
C ARG A 28 14.15 1.70 12.27
N TRP A 29 13.41 0.89 11.52
CA TRP A 29 12.66 -0.25 12.07
C TRP A 29 13.58 -1.30 12.70
N ILE A 30 14.79 -1.49 12.15
CA ILE A 30 15.84 -2.34 12.72
C ILE A 30 16.31 -1.73 14.05
N ASN A 31 16.70 -0.45 14.03
CA ASN A 31 17.21 0.27 15.20
C ASN A 31 16.22 0.24 16.37
N LEU A 32 14.93 0.52 16.10
CA LEU A 32 13.87 0.47 17.12
C LEU A 32 13.74 -0.91 17.79
N LEU A 33 13.91 -2.00 17.04
CA LEU A 33 13.84 -3.35 17.59
C LEU A 33 15.09 -3.67 18.42
N ILE A 34 16.29 -3.40 17.89
CA ILE A 34 17.54 -3.76 18.58
C ILE A 34 17.76 -2.94 19.85
N GLU A 35 17.43 -1.64 19.84
CA GLU A 35 17.50 -0.77 21.03
C GLU A 35 16.56 -1.24 22.14
N GLN A 36 15.55 -2.03 21.79
CA GLN A 36 14.59 -2.60 22.71
C GLN A 36 14.86 -4.07 23.03
N ASP A 37 16.13 -4.49 22.90
CA ASP A 37 16.60 -5.82 23.27
C ASP A 37 15.94 -6.95 22.44
N CYS A 38 15.59 -6.64 21.18
CA CYS A 38 15.16 -7.65 20.23
C CYS A 38 16.36 -8.17 19.43
N ARG A 39 16.47 -9.50 19.33
CA ARG A 39 17.25 -10.19 18.30
C ARG A 39 16.40 -10.24 17.03
N LEU A 40 16.77 -9.46 16.04
CA LEU A 40 16.06 -9.40 14.76
C LEU A 40 16.75 -10.31 13.75
N GLU A 41 15.97 -11.20 13.15
CA GLU A 41 16.38 -12.06 12.05
C GLU A 41 15.64 -11.66 10.77
N ILE A 42 16.37 -11.34 9.71
CA ILE A 42 15.81 -10.94 8.42
C ILE A 42 16.13 -12.02 7.40
N CYS A 43 15.11 -12.64 6.83
CA CYS A 43 15.30 -13.59 5.74
C CYS A 43 15.70 -12.85 4.45
N THR A 44 16.86 -13.20 3.89
CA THR A 44 17.44 -12.57 2.69
C THR A 44 17.31 -13.43 1.43
N GLN A 45 16.46 -14.47 1.49
CA GLN A 45 16.21 -15.33 0.35
C GLN A 45 15.64 -14.55 -0.84
N LYS A 46 16.26 -14.78 -2.01
CA LYS A 46 15.88 -14.15 -3.28
C LYS A 46 14.52 -14.60 -3.83
N LYS A 47 13.96 -15.69 -3.30
CA LYS A 47 12.61 -16.17 -3.67
C LYS A 47 11.59 -15.06 -3.44
N THR A 48 10.73 -14.75 -4.41
CA THR A 48 9.77 -13.64 -4.28
C THR A 48 8.84 -13.81 -3.07
N ILE A 49 8.23 -15.00 -2.93
CA ILE A 49 7.29 -15.34 -1.85
C ILE A 49 7.79 -16.59 -1.12
N LEU A 50 7.89 -16.56 0.21
CA LEU A 50 8.27 -17.74 1.00
C LEU A 50 7.13 -18.76 1.08
N SER A 51 7.43 -20.06 1.13
CA SER A 51 6.36 -21.04 1.40
C SER A 51 5.98 -21.05 2.88
N VAL A 52 4.84 -21.65 3.20
CA VAL A 52 4.42 -21.87 4.60
C VAL A 52 5.50 -22.61 5.38
N GLU A 53 6.14 -23.62 4.78
CA GLU A 53 7.20 -24.41 5.40
C GLU A 53 8.47 -23.58 5.62
N ASP A 54 8.83 -22.72 4.66
CA ASP A 54 9.95 -21.78 4.80
C ASP A 54 9.70 -20.86 6.01
N ILE A 55 8.49 -20.29 6.13
CA ILE A 55 8.13 -19.39 7.23
C ILE A 55 8.09 -20.15 8.57
N ILE A 56 7.56 -21.37 8.63
CA ILE A 56 7.61 -22.20 9.84
C ILE A 56 9.06 -22.48 10.26
N SER A 57 9.94 -22.77 9.29
CA SER A 57 11.37 -22.96 9.55
C SER A 57 12.02 -21.69 10.10
N LEU A 58 11.67 -20.50 9.58
CA LEU A 58 12.11 -19.22 10.14
C LEU A 58 11.57 -18.98 11.56
N ILE A 59 10.32 -19.34 11.84
CA ILE A 59 9.73 -19.21 13.19
C ILE A 59 10.50 -20.09 14.18
N GLY A 60 10.78 -21.35 13.83
CA GLY A 60 11.49 -22.29 14.69
C GLY A 60 10.76 -22.55 16.02
N ASP A 61 11.51 -22.93 17.06
CA ASP A 61 10.93 -23.31 18.36
C ASP A 61 10.72 -22.13 19.32
N LYS A 62 11.31 -20.97 19.02
CA LYS A 62 11.19 -19.75 19.83
C LYS A 62 11.11 -18.53 18.94
N CYS A 63 10.00 -17.81 18.97
CA CYS A 63 9.80 -16.56 18.24
C CYS A 63 8.77 -15.71 18.99
N ASP A 64 9.09 -14.46 19.32
CA ASP A 64 8.18 -13.58 20.06
C ASP A 64 7.27 -12.78 19.11
N GLY A 65 7.72 -12.51 17.88
CA GLY A 65 6.86 -11.96 16.83
C GLY A 65 7.44 -12.00 15.43
N VAL A 66 6.56 -11.79 14.44
CA VAL A 66 6.90 -11.88 13.02
C VAL A 66 6.40 -10.65 12.26
N ILE A 67 7.21 -10.13 11.36
CA ILE A 67 6.82 -9.14 10.34
C ILE A 67 6.74 -9.88 9.00
N GLY A 68 5.52 -9.98 8.46
CA GLY A 68 5.22 -10.68 7.20
C GLY A 68 4.89 -9.73 6.04
N GLN A 69 4.81 -10.28 4.84
CA GLN A 69 4.47 -9.53 3.63
C GLN A 69 3.02 -9.77 3.19
N LEU A 70 2.47 -8.84 2.41
CA LEU A 70 1.12 -8.94 1.87
C LEU A 70 0.89 -10.14 0.94
N THR A 71 1.97 -10.70 0.40
CA THR A 71 1.97 -11.86 -0.50
C THR A 71 2.02 -13.20 0.21
N GLU A 72 2.04 -13.20 1.54
CA GLU A 72 2.15 -14.42 2.37
C GLU A 72 0.80 -14.73 3.01
N ASP A 73 0.26 -15.91 2.77
CA ASP A 73 -1.04 -16.34 3.33
C ASP A 73 -0.89 -16.79 4.78
N TRP A 74 -1.26 -15.89 5.70
CA TRP A 74 -1.25 -16.09 7.14
C TRP A 74 -2.56 -16.70 7.63
N GLY A 75 -2.63 -18.03 7.59
CA GLY A 75 -3.75 -18.82 8.10
C GLY A 75 -3.43 -19.64 9.36
N GLU A 76 -4.29 -20.61 9.65
CA GLU A 76 -4.23 -21.48 10.85
C GLU A 76 -2.86 -22.14 11.06
N LYS A 77 -2.22 -22.65 10.01
CA LYS A 77 -0.91 -23.32 10.12
C LYS A 77 0.19 -22.38 10.64
N LEU A 78 0.28 -21.16 10.09
CA LEU A 78 1.32 -20.19 10.47
C LEU A 78 1.06 -19.61 11.85
N PHE A 79 -0.18 -19.25 12.18
CA PHE A 79 -0.51 -18.75 13.51
C PHE A 79 -0.36 -19.81 14.60
N SER A 80 -0.70 -21.07 14.31
CA SER A 80 -0.43 -22.19 15.21
C SER A 80 1.07 -22.39 15.45
N ALA A 81 1.89 -22.33 14.38
CA ALA A 81 3.35 -22.44 14.51
C ALA A 81 3.94 -21.29 15.34
N LEU A 82 3.55 -20.05 15.06
CA LEU A 82 4.00 -18.87 15.81
C LEU A 82 3.62 -18.95 17.29
N SER A 83 2.37 -19.32 17.58
CA SER A 83 1.89 -19.48 18.96
C SER A 83 2.64 -20.59 19.71
N ARG A 84 2.90 -21.74 19.08
CA ARG A 84 3.72 -22.82 19.66
C ARG A 84 5.15 -22.38 19.97
N ALA A 85 5.72 -21.50 19.17
CA ALA A 85 7.03 -20.89 19.40
C ALA A 85 7.02 -19.79 20.49
N GLY A 86 5.87 -19.55 21.14
CA GLY A 86 5.67 -18.54 22.18
C GLY A 86 5.37 -17.14 21.63
N GLY A 87 5.08 -17.02 20.34
CA GLY A 87 4.84 -15.74 19.66
C GLY A 87 3.51 -15.12 20.01
N LYS A 88 3.52 -13.80 20.15
CA LYS A 88 2.33 -13.01 20.56
C LYS A 88 1.95 -11.93 19.57
N ALA A 89 2.78 -11.68 18.57
CA ALA A 89 2.60 -10.58 17.64
C ALA A 89 2.95 -10.98 16.21
N PHE A 90 2.07 -10.63 15.28
CA PHE A 90 2.32 -10.66 13.85
C PHE A 90 1.99 -9.28 13.29
N SER A 91 2.84 -8.71 12.43
CA SER A 91 2.49 -7.50 11.69
C SER A 91 2.63 -7.71 10.20
N ASN A 92 1.55 -7.44 9.47
CA ASN A 92 1.53 -7.43 8.02
C ASN A 92 2.13 -6.12 7.50
N MET A 93 3.07 -6.21 6.56
CA MET A 93 3.65 -5.08 5.86
C MET A 93 2.71 -4.58 4.75
N ALA A 94 1.47 -4.24 5.11
CA ALA A 94 0.44 -3.70 4.22
C ALA A 94 -0.72 -3.08 5.01
N VAL A 95 -1.59 -2.35 4.31
CA VAL A 95 -2.86 -1.83 4.87
C VAL A 95 -3.97 -2.87 4.76
N GLY A 96 -4.16 -3.43 3.56
CA GLY A 96 -5.01 -4.59 3.36
C GLY A 96 -4.48 -5.79 4.13
N TYR A 97 -5.38 -6.65 4.58
CA TYR A 97 -5.04 -7.86 5.34
C TYR A 97 -5.87 -9.06 4.86
N ASN A 98 -6.27 -9.07 3.58
CA ASN A 98 -6.98 -10.17 2.95
C ASN A 98 -6.20 -11.49 3.05
N ASN A 99 -4.87 -11.40 3.06
CA ASN A 99 -3.95 -12.52 3.25
C ASN A 99 -3.84 -12.99 4.72
N VAL A 100 -4.56 -12.39 5.66
CA VAL A 100 -4.43 -12.66 7.09
C VAL A 100 -5.76 -13.12 7.70
N ASP A 101 -5.82 -14.38 8.13
CA ASP A 101 -6.95 -14.92 8.88
C ASP A 101 -6.91 -14.42 10.35
N VAL A 102 -7.60 -13.32 10.58
CA VAL A 102 -7.70 -12.70 11.91
C VAL A 102 -8.40 -13.63 12.92
N ASN A 103 -9.33 -14.48 12.48
CA ASN A 103 -10.01 -15.42 13.38
C ASN A 103 -9.05 -16.52 13.85
N ALA A 104 -8.22 -17.05 12.95
CA ALA A 104 -7.14 -17.94 13.34
C ALA A 104 -6.18 -17.26 14.31
N ALA A 105 -5.75 -16.03 14.03
CA ALA A 105 -4.88 -15.29 14.95
C ALA A 105 -5.50 -15.14 16.36
N ASN A 106 -6.80 -14.83 16.43
CA ASN A 106 -7.55 -14.75 17.70
C ASN A 106 -7.54 -16.08 18.45
N LYS A 107 -7.84 -17.19 17.75
CA LYS A 107 -7.83 -18.56 18.31
C LYS A 107 -6.47 -18.89 18.95
N TYR A 108 -5.38 -18.39 18.38
CA TYR A 108 -4.02 -18.64 18.86
C TYR A 108 -3.45 -17.52 19.75
N GLY A 109 -4.24 -16.51 20.10
CA GLY A 109 -3.83 -15.42 20.99
C GLY A 109 -2.77 -14.48 20.41
N VAL A 110 -2.64 -14.42 19.09
CA VAL A 110 -1.64 -13.59 18.39
C VAL A 110 -2.28 -12.25 18.01
N ALA A 111 -1.67 -11.14 18.45
CA ALA A 111 -2.08 -9.82 18.00
C ALA A 111 -1.63 -9.59 16.56
N VAL A 112 -2.55 -9.10 15.72
CA VAL A 112 -2.29 -8.83 14.30
C VAL A 112 -2.23 -7.33 14.10
N GLY A 113 -1.10 -6.84 13.59
CA GLY A 113 -0.93 -5.47 13.15
C GLY A 113 -0.86 -5.31 11.62
N ASN A 114 -1.10 -4.10 11.16
CA ASN A 114 -0.98 -3.68 9.76
C ASN A 114 -0.44 -2.23 9.72
N THR A 115 -0.35 -1.59 8.54
CA THR A 115 0.34 -0.28 8.38
C THR A 115 -0.54 0.85 7.82
N PRO A 116 -1.69 1.19 8.44
CA PRO A 116 -2.62 2.21 7.96
C PRO A 116 -2.06 3.63 8.02
N GLY A 117 -2.68 4.53 7.25
CA GLY A 117 -2.38 5.98 7.25
C GLY A 117 -1.21 6.36 6.35
N VAL A 118 -0.08 5.68 6.49
CA VAL A 118 1.25 6.08 5.96
C VAL A 118 1.42 6.05 4.43
N LEU A 119 0.50 5.38 3.72
CA LEU A 119 0.54 5.23 2.26
C LEU A 119 -0.54 6.03 1.52
N THR A 120 -1.42 6.72 2.26
CA THR A 120 -2.61 7.37 1.70
C THR A 120 -2.24 8.34 0.58
N GLU A 121 -1.30 9.24 0.84
CA GLU A 121 -0.89 10.26 -0.13
C GLU A 121 -0.14 9.63 -1.31
N THR A 122 0.88 8.79 -1.08
CA THR A 122 1.65 8.17 -2.16
C THR A 122 0.79 7.30 -3.09
N THR A 123 -0.20 6.58 -2.55
CA THR A 123 -1.13 5.81 -3.39
C THR A 123 -2.04 6.71 -4.21
N ALA A 124 -2.54 7.81 -3.63
CA ALA A 124 -3.32 8.80 -4.36
C ALA A 124 -2.48 9.53 -5.44
N GLU A 125 -1.21 9.84 -5.14
CA GLU A 125 -0.26 10.45 -6.08
C GLU A 125 -0.03 9.54 -7.29
N LEU A 126 0.15 8.24 -7.08
CA LEU A 126 0.30 7.30 -8.19
C LEU A 126 -0.98 7.24 -9.03
N ALA A 127 -2.16 7.13 -8.39
CA ALA A 127 -3.43 7.09 -9.11
C ALA A 127 -3.65 8.37 -9.95
N ALA A 128 -3.33 9.54 -9.41
CA ALA A 128 -3.38 10.81 -10.15
C ALA A 128 -2.35 10.85 -11.30
N SER A 129 -1.13 10.37 -11.06
CA SER A 129 -0.06 10.29 -12.05
C SER A 129 -0.41 9.36 -13.21
N LEU A 130 -0.98 8.19 -12.92
CA LEU A 130 -1.51 7.25 -13.92
C LEU A 130 -2.65 7.89 -14.72
N SER A 131 -3.59 8.57 -14.06
CA SER A 131 -4.71 9.25 -14.72
C SER A 131 -4.22 10.31 -15.73
N LEU A 132 -3.28 11.16 -15.31
CA LEU A 132 -2.69 12.20 -16.16
C LEU A 132 -1.85 11.60 -17.28
N SER A 133 -1.05 10.56 -16.98
CA SER A 133 -0.17 9.92 -17.96
C SER A 133 -0.97 9.22 -19.05
N ALA A 134 -2.05 8.54 -18.67
CA ALA A 134 -2.99 7.92 -19.60
C ALA A 134 -3.65 8.98 -20.48
N ALA A 135 -4.20 10.04 -19.88
CA ALA A 135 -4.83 11.13 -20.64
C ALA A 135 -3.87 11.80 -21.64
N ARG A 136 -2.58 11.89 -21.32
CA ARG A 136 -1.56 12.59 -22.11
C ARG A 136 -0.65 11.68 -22.93
N ARG A 137 -0.92 10.37 -23.00
CA ARG A 137 -0.16 9.39 -23.79
C ARG A 137 1.35 9.38 -23.47
N ILE A 138 1.70 9.58 -22.21
CA ILE A 138 3.09 9.82 -21.80
C ILE A 138 3.99 8.62 -22.10
N VAL A 139 3.53 7.40 -21.81
CA VAL A 139 4.33 6.18 -22.04
C VAL A 139 4.59 5.96 -23.53
N GLU A 140 3.55 6.08 -24.36
CA GLU A 140 3.67 5.98 -25.82
C GLU A 140 4.68 7.01 -26.38
N ALA A 141 4.64 8.24 -25.86
CA ALA A 141 5.53 9.32 -26.28
C ALA A 141 6.98 9.10 -25.83
N ASP A 142 7.20 8.58 -24.61
CA ASP A 142 8.53 8.21 -24.11
C ASP A 142 9.16 7.10 -24.95
N GLU A 143 8.41 6.02 -25.23
CA GLU A 143 8.86 4.92 -26.08
C GLU A 143 9.24 5.40 -27.49
N PHE A 144 8.38 6.23 -28.10
CA PHE A 144 8.63 6.82 -29.41
C PHE A 144 9.89 7.68 -29.44
N MET A 145 10.10 8.53 -28.43
CA MET A 145 11.29 9.38 -28.33
C MET A 145 12.56 8.53 -28.16
N ARG A 146 12.54 7.54 -27.27
CA ARG A 146 13.68 6.64 -27.04
C ARG A 146 14.02 5.76 -28.23
N ALA A 147 13.03 5.42 -29.05
CA ALA A 147 13.23 4.69 -30.29
C ALA A 147 13.87 5.54 -31.40
N GLY A 148 14.12 6.84 -31.18
CA GLY A 148 14.74 7.74 -32.15
C GLY A 148 13.82 8.11 -33.32
N LEU A 149 12.49 8.00 -33.13
CA LEU A 149 11.50 8.25 -34.18
C LEU A 149 11.07 9.73 -34.29
N TYR A 150 11.59 10.59 -33.42
CA TYR A 150 11.20 12.00 -33.35
C TYR A 150 11.98 12.85 -34.36
N ASP A 151 11.32 13.24 -35.44
CA ASP A 151 11.87 14.11 -36.49
C ASP A 151 11.48 15.60 -36.33
N GLY A 152 10.64 15.93 -35.34
CA GLY A 152 10.19 17.29 -35.09
C GLY A 152 8.73 17.39 -34.62
N TRP A 153 8.34 18.59 -34.17
CA TRP A 153 6.99 18.83 -33.68
C TRP A 153 5.97 18.77 -34.82
N LEU A 154 4.88 18.02 -34.61
CA LEU A 154 3.74 17.97 -35.52
C LEU A 154 2.44 18.21 -34.73
N PRO A 155 1.45 18.94 -35.29
CA PRO A 155 0.19 19.25 -34.61
C PRO A 155 -0.61 18.02 -34.14
N HIS A 156 -0.41 16.86 -34.75
CA HIS A 156 -1.14 15.62 -34.47
C HIS A 156 -0.33 14.60 -33.65
N LEU A 157 0.92 14.91 -33.31
CA LEU A 157 1.80 14.00 -32.60
C LEU A 157 1.34 13.84 -31.14
N PHE A 158 0.93 12.63 -30.77
CA PHE A 158 0.45 12.26 -29.42
C PHE A 158 -0.65 13.18 -28.84
N VAL A 159 -1.58 13.65 -29.67
CA VAL A 159 -2.77 14.36 -29.17
C VAL A 159 -3.53 13.46 -28.20
N GLY A 160 -3.73 13.96 -26.98
CA GLY A 160 -4.41 13.29 -25.88
C GLY A 160 -5.62 14.09 -25.37
N ASN A 161 -6.14 13.70 -24.21
CA ASN A 161 -7.34 14.27 -23.63
C ASN A 161 -7.00 15.34 -22.59
N LEU A 162 -7.75 16.46 -22.62
CA LEU A 162 -7.70 17.48 -21.58
C LEU A 162 -8.65 17.07 -20.43
N LEU A 163 -8.12 16.91 -19.23
CA LEU A 163 -8.95 16.57 -18.05
C LEU A 163 -9.66 17.78 -17.42
N LYS A 164 -9.32 19.01 -17.83
CA LYS A 164 -9.98 20.22 -17.31
C LYS A 164 -11.47 20.19 -17.66
N GLY A 165 -12.32 20.22 -16.63
CA GLY A 165 -13.78 20.21 -16.79
C GLY A 165 -14.39 18.83 -16.97
N GLN A 166 -13.59 17.76 -16.88
CA GLN A 166 -14.07 16.37 -16.86
C GLN A 166 -14.51 15.96 -15.46
N THR A 167 -15.36 14.94 -15.38
CA THR A 167 -15.89 14.34 -14.15
C THR A 167 -15.02 13.17 -13.71
N VAL A 168 -14.56 13.21 -12.46
CA VAL A 168 -13.81 12.10 -11.86
C VAL A 168 -14.73 11.27 -10.98
N GLY A 169 -14.88 9.99 -11.33
CA GLY A 169 -15.57 8.99 -10.54
C GLY A 169 -14.62 8.33 -9.54
N VAL A 170 -15.01 8.33 -8.28
CA VAL A 170 -14.25 7.67 -7.20
C VAL A 170 -15.11 6.63 -6.54
N ILE A 171 -14.68 5.37 -6.64
CA ILE A 171 -15.33 4.25 -5.97
C ILE A 171 -14.53 3.95 -4.71
N GLY A 172 -15.21 4.03 -3.57
CA GLY A 172 -14.55 3.96 -2.26
C GLY A 172 -13.92 5.30 -1.86
N ALA A 173 -14.76 6.25 -1.43
CA ALA A 173 -14.34 7.55 -0.88
C ALA A 173 -13.77 7.43 0.55
N GLY A 174 -12.94 6.41 0.80
CA GLY A 174 -12.14 6.30 2.02
C GLY A 174 -10.95 7.27 2.00
N ARG A 175 -9.90 6.98 2.78
CA ARG A 175 -8.71 7.84 2.87
C ARG A 175 -8.04 8.09 1.50
N ILE A 176 -7.72 7.00 0.79
CA ILE A 176 -7.06 7.05 -0.52
C ILE A 176 -7.96 7.73 -1.54
N GLY A 177 -9.23 7.29 -1.68
CA GLY A 177 -10.17 7.87 -2.64
C GLY A 177 -10.39 9.37 -2.42
N SER A 178 -10.47 9.81 -1.15
CA SER A 178 -10.60 11.24 -0.82
C SER A 178 -9.32 12.04 -1.15
N ALA A 179 -8.14 11.47 -0.88
CA ALA A 179 -6.86 12.09 -1.24
C ALA A 179 -6.70 12.20 -2.77
N TYR A 180 -7.04 11.15 -3.51
CA TYR A 180 -7.07 11.15 -4.97
C TYR A 180 -8.05 12.20 -5.51
N ALA A 181 -9.29 12.24 -5.01
CA ALA A 181 -10.28 13.23 -5.41
C ALA A 181 -9.75 14.66 -5.19
N ARG A 182 -9.13 14.92 -4.04
CA ARG A 182 -8.48 16.21 -3.73
C ARG A 182 -7.35 16.52 -4.71
N MET A 183 -6.52 15.56 -5.09
CA MET A 183 -5.44 15.77 -6.07
C MET A 183 -5.98 16.02 -7.48
N MET A 184 -7.07 15.37 -7.87
CA MET A 184 -7.67 15.57 -9.19
C MET A 184 -8.39 16.93 -9.31
N VAL A 185 -8.81 17.51 -8.17
CA VAL A 185 -9.24 18.92 -8.09
C VAL A 185 -8.09 19.88 -8.40
N ILE A 186 -6.83 19.46 -8.21
CA ILE A 186 -5.59 20.26 -8.42
C ILE A 186 -5.13 20.29 -9.89
N SER A 187 -5.94 19.83 -10.86
CA SER A 187 -5.81 20.27 -12.28
C SER A 187 -6.03 21.80 -12.50
N ARG A 188 -5.99 22.54 -11.40
CA ARG A 188 -6.19 23.95 -11.12
C ARG A 188 -5.42 24.25 -9.80
N CYS A 189 -4.13 24.62 -9.88
CA CYS A 189 -3.20 24.67 -8.73
C CYS A 189 -3.55 25.62 -7.56
N LEU A 190 -2.96 25.27 -6.39
CA LEU A 190 -2.70 26.00 -5.12
C LEU A 190 -3.75 25.94 -3.99
N VAL A 191 -3.31 25.37 -2.87
CA VAL A 191 -3.97 25.34 -1.55
C VAL A 191 -4.02 26.76 -0.99
N HIS A 192 -5.18 27.39 -1.10
CA HIS A 192 -5.59 28.51 -0.27
C HIS A 192 -6.97 28.17 0.28
N LEU A 193 -7.26 28.49 1.56
CA LEU A 193 -8.58 28.29 2.20
C LEU A 193 -9.74 28.97 1.44
N THR A 194 -9.43 29.76 0.42
CA THR A 194 -10.34 30.52 -0.42
C THR A 194 -10.35 30.05 -1.87
N TYR A 195 -9.81 28.87 -2.25
CA TYR A 195 -9.67 28.50 -3.66
C TYR A 195 -10.98 28.55 -4.47
N GLY A 196 -12.07 28.01 -3.91
CA GLY A 196 -13.39 28.13 -4.54
C GLY A 196 -13.88 29.58 -4.65
N GLN A 197 -13.52 30.45 -3.71
CA GLN A 197 -13.82 31.88 -3.77
C GLN A 197 -12.91 32.60 -4.77
N PHE A 198 -11.65 32.20 -4.90
CA PHE A 198 -10.70 32.69 -5.90
C PHE A 198 -11.16 32.33 -7.31
N LEU A 199 -11.58 31.10 -7.55
CA LEU A 199 -12.18 30.70 -8.83
C LEU A 199 -13.40 31.57 -9.14
N LYS A 200 -14.35 31.70 -8.19
CA LYS A 200 -15.51 32.59 -8.37
C LYS A 200 -15.11 34.04 -8.64
N ALA A 201 -14.12 34.59 -7.93
CA ALA A 201 -13.64 35.95 -8.10
C ALA A 201 -12.99 36.18 -9.47
N ASN A 202 -12.45 35.14 -10.10
CA ASN A 202 -11.90 35.16 -11.46
C ASN A 202 -12.91 34.68 -12.52
N GLY A 203 -14.20 34.54 -12.18
CA GLY A 203 -15.25 34.12 -13.12
C GLY A 203 -15.23 32.62 -13.47
N GLU A 204 -14.50 31.81 -12.73
CA GLU A 204 -14.40 30.36 -12.92
C GLU A 204 -15.32 29.59 -11.97
N GLN A 205 -15.91 28.50 -12.45
CA GLN A 205 -16.78 27.64 -11.65
C GLN A 205 -15.95 26.77 -10.68
N PRO A 206 -16.28 26.74 -9.37
CA PRO A 206 -15.67 25.82 -8.43
C PRO A 206 -15.97 24.36 -8.76
N VAL A 207 -15.10 23.45 -8.30
CA VAL A 207 -15.38 22.02 -8.34
C VAL A 207 -16.57 21.70 -7.42
N THR A 208 -17.53 20.96 -7.96
CA THR A 208 -18.66 20.39 -7.22
C THR A 208 -18.45 18.89 -7.04
N TRP A 209 -19.04 18.31 -6.00
CA TRP A 209 -19.07 16.86 -5.81
C TRP A 209 -20.48 16.40 -5.52
N LYS A 210 -20.79 15.17 -5.93
CA LYS A 210 -22.05 14.46 -5.69
C LYS A 210 -21.68 13.08 -5.18
N ARG A 211 -22.40 12.59 -4.17
CA ARG A 211 -22.33 11.18 -3.78
C ARG A 211 -23.30 10.38 -4.64
N ALA A 212 -22.77 9.47 -5.43
CA ALA A 212 -23.58 8.49 -6.15
C ALA A 212 -24.16 7.45 -5.18
N SER A 213 -25.33 6.92 -5.54
CA SER A 213 -26.05 5.89 -4.79
C SER A 213 -25.58 4.47 -5.12
N THR A 214 -25.03 4.27 -6.32
CA THR A 214 -24.60 2.97 -6.84
C THR A 214 -23.27 3.08 -7.60
N MET A 215 -22.61 1.92 -7.78
CA MET A 215 -21.38 1.82 -8.57
C MET A 215 -21.63 2.20 -10.03
N GLU A 216 -22.74 1.70 -10.57
CA GLU A 216 -23.17 1.87 -11.95
C GLU A 216 -23.44 3.33 -12.28
N GLU A 217 -23.93 4.11 -11.31
CA GLU A 217 -24.09 5.56 -11.44
C GLU A 217 -22.73 6.26 -11.57
N VAL A 218 -21.72 5.87 -10.77
CA VAL A 218 -20.36 6.42 -10.91
C VAL A 218 -19.77 6.07 -12.27
N LEU A 219 -19.85 4.81 -12.68
CA LEU A 219 -19.31 4.35 -13.96
C LEU A 219 -19.99 4.99 -15.18
N ARG A 220 -21.25 5.42 -15.05
CA ARG A 220 -22.01 6.11 -16.11
C ARG A 220 -21.69 7.61 -16.19
N GLU A 221 -21.48 8.27 -15.05
CA GLU A 221 -21.30 9.72 -14.98
C GLU A 221 -19.83 10.16 -15.06
N ALA A 222 -18.89 9.24 -14.83
CA ALA A 222 -17.47 9.56 -14.78
C ALA A 222 -16.79 9.51 -16.16
N ASP A 223 -15.95 10.51 -16.43
CA ASP A 223 -15.02 10.52 -17.55
C ASP A 223 -13.70 9.80 -17.19
N VAL A 224 -13.36 9.75 -15.89
CA VAL A 224 -12.23 8.99 -15.31
C VAL A 224 -12.76 8.16 -14.15
N GLY A 225 -12.59 6.84 -14.18
CA GLY A 225 -13.10 5.92 -13.16
C GLY A 225 -12.26 4.65 -13.02
N PRO A 226 -12.54 3.82 -12.00
CA PRO A 226 -11.81 2.58 -11.76
C PRO A 226 -12.29 1.45 -12.68
N VAL A 227 -11.44 0.43 -12.81
CA VAL A 227 -11.75 -0.80 -13.55
C VAL A 227 -11.96 -1.96 -12.58
N ILE A 228 -12.91 -2.83 -12.90
CA ILE A 228 -13.39 -3.89 -11.99
C ILE A 228 -13.26 -5.30 -12.61
N ASP A 229 -13.34 -5.41 -13.94
CA ASP A 229 -13.23 -6.68 -14.69
C ASP A 229 -12.13 -6.55 -15.76
N GLU A 230 -11.05 -7.30 -15.59
CA GLU A 230 -9.87 -7.17 -16.43
C GLU A 230 -10.06 -7.81 -17.83
N VAL A 231 -10.89 -8.85 -17.95
CA VAL A 231 -11.20 -9.48 -19.25
C VAL A 231 -12.05 -8.52 -20.09
N ALA A 232 -13.11 -7.98 -19.49
CA ALA A 232 -13.98 -6.99 -20.14
C ALA A 232 -13.19 -5.73 -20.51
N LEU A 233 -12.23 -5.32 -19.66
CA LEU A 233 -11.34 -4.20 -19.96
C LEU A 233 -10.51 -4.46 -21.23
N VAL A 234 -9.88 -5.62 -21.35
CA VAL A 234 -9.07 -5.97 -22.53
C VAL A 234 -9.91 -5.94 -23.80
N GLU A 235 -11.11 -6.50 -23.76
CA GLU A 235 -12.05 -6.45 -24.88
C GLU A 235 -12.43 -5.01 -25.24
N HIS A 236 -12.70 -4.18 -24.23
CA HIS A 236 -13.04 -2.77 -24.41
C HIS A 236 -11.89 -1.96 -25.00
N LEU A 237 -10.66 -2.15 -24.53
CA LEU A 237 -9.45 -1.45 -25.01
C LEU A 237 -9.18 -1.74 -26.48
N LYS A 238 -9.42 -2.98 -26.94
CA LYS A 238 -9.22 -3.38 -28.34
C LYS A 238 -10.13 -2.65 -29.31
N VAL A 239 -11.40 -2.45 -28.95
CA VAL A 239 -12.40 -1.83 -29.83
C VAL A 239 -12.54 -0.31 -29.62
N ASN A 240 -11.94 0.24 -28.55
CA ASN A 240 -11.96 1.67 -28.23
C ASN A 240 -10.53 2.24 -28.09
N PRO A 241 -9.83 2.55 -29.21
CA PRO A 241 -8.44 3.01 -29.17
C PRO A 241 -8.23 4.37 -28.48
N MET A 242 -9.31 5.12 -28.25
CA MET A 242 -9.28 6.40 -27.53
C MET A 242 -9.58 6.24 -26.03
N PHE A 243 -10.15 5.12 -25.60
CA PHE A 243 -10.28 4.80 -24.18
C PHE A 243 -8.90 4.44 -23.64
N ARG A 244 -8.56 4.95 -22.46
CA ARG A 244 -7.25 4.76 -21.84
C ARG A 244 -7.38 4.46 -20.36
N VAL A 245 -6.47 3.66 -19.85
CA VAL A 245 -6.47 3.23 -18.45
C VAL A 245 -5.06 3.28 -17.87
N GLY A 246 -4.97 3.53 -16.56
CA GLY A 246 -3.78 3.30 -15.77
C GLY A 246 -4.06 2.29 -14.66
N LEU A 247 -3.29 1.22 -14.58
CA LEU A 247 -3.49 0.10 -13.66
C LEU A 247 -2.24 -0.10 -12.81
N ASP A 248 -2.44 -0.24 -11.50
CA ASP A 248 -1.39 -0.63 -10.54
C ASP A 248 -1.62 -2.02 -9.94
N VAL A 249 -2.84 -2.55 -10.02
CA VAL A 249 -3.21 -3.86 -9.47
C VAL A 249 -3.98 -4.70 -10.49
N PHE A 250 -3.90 -6.01 -10.34
CA PHE A 250 -4.50 -7.01 -11.25
C PHE A 250 -5.24 -8.09 -10.47
N GLU A 251 -6.21 -8.75 -11.10
CA GLU A 251 -7.04 -9.77 -10.42
C GLU A 251 -6.21 -10.98 -9.94
N ASP A 252 -5.25 -11.42 -10.77
CA ASP A 252 -4.45 -12.64 -10.56
C ASP A 252 -2.95 -12.31 -10.45
N GLU A 253 -2.59 -11.26 -9.71
CA GLU A 253 -1.20 -10.85 -9.53
C GLU A 253 -0.27 -12.03 -9.18
N PRO A 254 0.92 -12.14 -9.81
CA PRO A 254 1.61 -11.12 -10.63
C PRO A 254 1.24 -11.16 -12.12
N TYR A 255 0.20 -11.91 -12.51
CA TYR A 255 -0.20 -12.08 -13.90
C TYR A 255 -1.27 -11.07 -14.30
N MET A 256 -1.13 -10.56 -15.53
CA MET A 256 -2.20 -9.86 -16.24
C MET A 256 -3.02 -10.87 -17.04
N LYS A 257 -4.30 -10.58 -17.28
CA LYS A 257 -5.12 -11.32 -18.23
C LYS A 257 -4.51 -11.22 -19.64
N PRO A 258 -4.63 -12.30 -20.45
CA PRO A 258 -4.08 -12.31 -21.81
C PRO A 258 -4.60 -11.15 -22.66
N GLY A 259 -3.71 -10.51 -23.41
CA GLY A 259 -4.05 -9.40 -24.30
C GLY A 259 -3.85 -8.02 -23.69
N LEU A 260 -3.71 -7.89 -22.36
CA LEU A 260 -3.51 -6.57 -21.72
C LEU A 260 -2.12 -6.00 -22.00
N ALA A 261 -1.09 -6.84 -22.02
CA ALA A 261 0.30 -6.42 -22.25
C ALA A 261 0.53 -5.78 -23.62
N GLU A 262 -0.31 -6.12 -24.61
CA GLU A 262 -0.25 -5.60 -25.97
C GLU A 262 -1.01 -4.26 -26.14
N MET A 263 -1.78 -3.82 -25.15
CA MET A 263 -2.63 -2.62 -25.24
C MET A 263 -1.83 -1.34 -25.00
N LYS A 264 -1.47 -0.64 -26.08
CA LYS A 264 -0.75 0.66 -26.00
C LYS A 264 -1.55 1.78 -25.31
N ASN A 265 -2.87 1.63 -25.23
CA ASN A 265 -3.78 2.52 -24.52
C ASN A 265 -3.98 2.13 -23.04
N ALA A 266 -3.23 1.16 -22.52
CA ALA A 266 -3.15 0.85 -21.10
C ALA A 266 -1.74 1.16 -20.57
N ILE A 267 -1.68 1.90 -19.47
CA ILE A 267 -0.47 2.04 -18.67
C ILE A 267 -0.58 1.03 -17.53
N VAL A 268 0.39 0.14 -17.41
CA VAL A 268 0.43 -0.90 -16.38
C VAL A 268 1.70 -0.75 -15.55
N VAL A 269 1.55 -0.77 -14.22
CA VAL A 269 2.67 -0.73 -13.28
C VAL A 269 2.52 -1.82 -12.21
N PRO A 270 3.63 -2.37 -11.68
CA PRO A 270 3.57 -3.60 -10.88
C PRO A 270 3.37 -3.33 -9.38
N HIS A 271 2.17 -2.89 -8.98
CA HIS A 271 1.78 -2.72 -7.57
C HIS A 271 2.74 -1.83 -6.77
N ILE A 272 3.01 -0.65 -7.32
CA ILE A 272 3.94 0.35 -6.81
C ILE A 272 3.25 1.53 -6.12
N ALA A 273 1.95 1.46 -5.84
CA ALA A 273 1.18 2.52 -5.16
C ALA A 273 1.80 3.05 -3.86
N SER A 274 2.54 2.23 -3.12
CA SER A 274 3.20 2.63 -1.88
C SER A 274 4.72 2.82 -2.04
N ALA A 275 5.26 2.71 -3.25
CA ALA A 275 6.69 2.60 -3.53
C ALA A 275 7.42 3.96 -3.52
N SER A 276 7.15 4.81 -2.52
CA SER A 276 8.04 5.91 -2.16
C SER A 276 8.94 5.49 -1.01
N LYS A 277 10.15 6.06 -0.94
CA LYS A 277 11.08 5.81 0.18
C LYS A 277 10.39 6.12 1.51
N TRP A 278 9.80 7.31 1.61
CA TRP A 278 9.10 7.77 2.81
C TRP A 278 8.01 6.78 3.26
N THR A 279 7.14 6.34 2.35
CA THR A 279 6.05 5.43 2.68
C THR A 279 6.55 4.04 3.05
N ARG A 280 7.46 3.44 2.28
CA ARG A 280 7.93 2.07 2.58
C ARG A 280 8.73 2.02 3.89
N GLU A 281 9.56 3.02 4.17
CA GLU A 281 10.27 3.12 5.45
C GLU A 281 9.29 3.36 6.61
N GLY A 282 8.26 4.18 6.41
CA GLY A 282 7.23 4.42 7.40
C GLY A 282 6.40 3.19 7.71
N MET A 283 5.97 2.44 6.68
CA MET A 283 5.29 1.17 6.84
C MET A 283 6.16 0.17 7.61
N ALA A 284 7.45 0.04 7.27
CA ALA A 284 8.38 -0.86 7.97
C ALA A 284 8.49 -0.49 9.45
N THR A 285 8.56 0.80 9.74
CA THR A 285 8.59 1.36 11.10
C THR A 285 7.31 1.02 11.88
N LEU A 286 6.12 1.24 11.30
CA LEU A 286 4.86 0.85 11.94
C LEU A 286 4.76 -0.65 12.20
N ALA A 287 5.18 -1.47 11.23
CA ALA A 287 5.13 -2.92 11.35
C ALA A 287 6.01 -3.42 12.51
N ALA A 288 7.21 -2.87 12.63
CA ALA A 288 8.10 -3.13 13.76
C ALA A 288 7.50 -2.67 15.09
N LEU A 289 6.89 -1.48 15.14
CA LEU A 289 6.26 -0.94 16.35
C LEU A 289 5.03 -1.74 16.81
N ASN A 290 4.26 -2.32 15.89
CA ASN A 290 3.17 -3.24 16.25
C ASN A 290 3.71 -4.49 16.97
N VAL A 291 4.75 -5.11 16.42
CA VAL A 291 5.39 -6.29 17.04
C VAL A 291 6.01 -5.92 18.38
N LEU A 292 6.83 -4.87 18.41
CA LEU A 292 7.54 -4.41 19.59
C LEU A 292 6.57 -4.00 20.70
N GLY A 293 5.58 -3.18 20.38
CA GLY A 293 4.59 -2.71 21.35
C GLY A 293 3.85 -3.88 21.99
N LYS A 294 3.48 -4.90 21.20
CA LYS A 294 2.86 -6.10 21.76
C LYS A 294 3.79 -6.91 22.66
N ILE A 295 5.07 -7.05 22.30
CA ILE A 295 6.09 -7.72 23.13
C ILE A 295 6.28 -6.98 24.45
N LYS A 296 6.27 -5.65 24.43
CA LYS A 296 6.49 -4.78 25.60
C LYS A 296 5.22 -4.49 26.41
N GLY A 297 4.05 -4.87 25.92
CA GLY A 297 2.77 -4.65 26.60
C GLY A 297 2.22 -3.23 26.47
N TYR A 298 2.57 -2.53 25.39
CA TYR A 298 2.08 -1.17 25.12
C TYR A 298 0.60 -1.16 24.75
N PRO A 299 -0.15 -0.11 25.17
CA PRO A 299 -1.53 0.08 24.74
C PRO A 299 -1.64 0.35 23.23
N ILE A 300 -2.84 0.14 22.68
CA ILE A 300 -3.14 0.36 21.27
C ILE A 300 -3.42 1.83 21.02
N TRP A 301 -2.80 2.41 19.99
CA TRP A 301 -3.10 3.75 19.53
C TRP A 301 -4.52 3.81 18.95
N SER A 302 -5.32 4.78 19.39
CA SER A 302 -6.73 4.88 18.99
C SER A 302 -6.99 5.84 17.84
N ASP A 303 -6.01 6.64 17.42
CA ASP A 303 -6.18 7.62 16.34
C ASP A 303 -5.45 7.21 15.05
N PRO A 304 -6.13 6.49 14.13
CA PRO A 304 -5.51 6.04 12.88
C PRO A 304 -5.20 7.17 11.89
N ASN A 305 -5.53 8.43 12.20
CA ASN A 305 -5.25 9.58 11.34
C ASN A 305 -3.99 10.34 11.75
N HIS A 306 -3.45 10.08 12.94
CA HIS A 306 -2.23 10.74 13.45
C HIS A 306 -1.14 9.70 13.68
N VAL A 307 -0.54 9.23 12.58
CA VAL A 307 0.53 8.21 12.60
C VAL A 307 1.93 8.82 12.53
N GLU A 308 2.04 10.13 12.31
CA GLU A 308 3.28 10.91 12.26
C GLU A 308 4.17 10.72 13.50
N PRO A 309 3.63 10.61 14.74
CA PRO A 309 4.46 10.35 15.92
C PRO A 309 5.29 9.07 15.83
N PHE A 310 4.83 8.10 15.03
CA PHE A 310 5.53 6.84 14.80
C PHE A 310 6.48 6.88 13.59
N LEU A 311 6.35 7.90 12.73
CA LEU A 311 7.07 8.01 11.45
C LEU A 311 8.09 9.13 11.38
N ASN A 312 8.00 10.14 12.23
CA ASN A 312 8.95 11.26 12.23
C ASN A 312 10.33 10.77 12.70
N GLU A 313 11.32 10.79 11.81
CA GLU A 313 12.68 10.26 12.06
C GLU A 313 13.39 10.91 13.26
N ASN A 314 13.01 12.14 13.59
CA ASN A 314 13.57 12.89 14.70
C ASN A 314 12.75 12.74 16.00
N ALA A 315 11.62 12.03 15.96
CA ALA A 315 10.76 11.81 17.12
C ALA A 315 11.01 10.44 17.76
N THR A 316 10.96 10.40 19.09
CA THR A 316 10.83 9.15 19.83
C THR A 316 9.39 8.66 19.71
N PRO A 317 9.15 7.45 19.16
CA PRO A 317 7.80 6.90 19.08
C PRO A 317 7.18 6.78 20.49
N PRO A 318 5.89 7.13 20.67
CA PRO A 318 5.23 6.92 21.94
C PRO A 318 5.16 5.42 22.27
N ALA A 319 5.03 5.09 23.55
CA ALA A 319 4.86 3.72 24.02
C ALA A 319 3.44 3.20 23.70
N ALA A 320 3.12 3.05 22.42
CA ALA A 320 1.83 2.61 21.90
C ALA A 320 2.00 1.77 20.62
N CYS A 321 1.08 0.82 20.38
CA CYS A 321 1.03 0.06 19.14
C CYS A 321 0.22 0.85 18.08
N PRO A 322 0.78 1.18 16.91
CA PRO A 322 0.12 2.08 15.97
C PRO A 322 -1.13 1.50 15.30
N SER A 323 -1.20 0.18 15.11
CA SER A 323 -2.38 -0.46 14.51
C SER A 323 -2.44 -1.95 14.79
N ILE A 324 -3.36 -2.39 15.67
CA ILE A 324 -3.65 -3.81 15.91
C ILE A 324 -5.12 -4.07 15.57
N VAL A 325 -5.37 -4.85 14.51
CA VAL A 325 -6.71 -5.04 13.93
C VAL A 325 -7.62 -5.89 14.81
N ASN A 326 -7.04 -6.76 15.66
CA ASN A 326 -7.79 -7.64 16.55
C ASN A 326 -7.72 -7.26 18.04
N ALA A 327 -7.35 -6.01 18.33
CA ALA A 327 -7.17 -5.52 19.70
C ALA A 327 -8.39 -5.78 20.61
N LYS A 328 -9.60 -5.54 20.09
CA LYS A 328 -10.86 -5.76 20.82
C LYS A 328 -11.07 -7.23 21.18
N ALA A 329 -10.82 -8.14 20.25
CA ALA A 329 -10.98 -9.58 20.48
C ALA A 329 -10.00 -10.10 21.55
N LEU A 330 -8.81 -9.51 21.62
CA LEU A 330 -7.78 -9.84 22.61
C LEU A 330 -7.84 -9.00 23.89
N GLY A 331 -8.81 -8.09 24.03
CA GLY A 331 -8.97 -7.24 25.21
C GLY A 331 -7.78 -6.32 25.49
N LEU A 332 -7.09 -5.84 24.45
CA LEU A 332 -5.88 -5.02 24.63
C LEU A 332 -6.25 -3.60 25.10
N PRO A 333 -5.47 -3.02 26.04
CA PRO A 333 -5.72 -1.67 26.53
C PRO A 333 -5.49 -0.64 25.41
N VAL A 334 -6.22 0.47 25.45
CA VAL A 334 -6.18 1.52 24.44
C VAL A 334 -5.56 2.79 25.02
N SER A 335 -4.65 3.39 24.27
CA SER A 335 -4.00 4.65 24.58
C SER A 335 -4.90 5.82 24.22
N LYS A 336 -4.88 6.86 25.06
CA LYS A 336 -5.49 8.18 24.81
C LYS A 336 -4.45 9.28 24.55
N LEU A 337 -3.16 8.90 24.52
CA LEU A 337 -2.05 9.82 24.25
C LEU A 337 -2.22 10.53 22.90
#